data_AF-X1V3R3-F1
#
_entry.id   AF-X1V3R3-F1
#
_cell.length_a   1.000
_cell.length_b   1.000
_cell.length_c   1.000
_cell.angle_alpha   90.00
_cell.angle_beta   90.00
_cell.angle_gamma   90.00
#
_symmetry.space_group_name_H-M   'P 1'
#
loop_
_entity.id
_entity.type
_entity.pdbx_description
1 polymer ?
#
loop_
_entity_poly.entity_id
_entity_poly.type
_entity_poly.pdbx_seq_one_letter_code
_entity_poly.pdbx_strand_id
1 'polypeptide(L)' 'MGKCPRCPWKGSAKQFQKHYASKHFTKKKSAGKVKVFKKPGFAKKRR' A
#
# COMPACT_ATOMS: atom_id res chain seq x y z
N MET A 1 -10.16 -26.86 4.24
CA MET A 1 -9.09 -25.99 4.80
C MET A 1 -8.29 -25.42 3.64
N GLY A 2 -8.21 -24.09 3.51
CA GLY A 2 -7.58 -23.44 2.37
C GLY A 2 -6.05 -23.52 2.47
N LYS A 3 -5.41 -24.16 1.48
CA LYS A 3 -3.97 -24.10 1.27
C LYS A 3 -3.64 -22.85 0.46
N CYS A 4 -2.58 -22.14 0.82
CA CYS A 4 -2.11 -21.05 -0.01
C CYS A 4 -1.41 -21.59 -1.26
N PRO A 5 -1.76 -21.13 -2.48
CA PRO A 5 -1.13 -21.64 -3.71
C PRO A 5 0.31 -21.15 -3.89
N ARG A 6 0.72 -20.09 -3.18
CA ARG A 6 2.01 -19.42 -3.37
C ARG A 6 3.01 -19.64 -2.23
N CYS A 7 2.61 -20.31 -1.15
CA CYS A 7 3.50 -20.64 -0.03
C CYS A 7 2.94 -21.83 0.77
N PRO A 8 3.74 -22.50 1.61
CA PRO A 8 3.32 -23.72 2.33
C PRO A 8 2.28 -23.48 3.46
N TRP A 9 1.67 -22.29 3.52
CA TRP A 9 0.70 -21.94 4.55
C TRP A 9 -0.65 -22.66 4.35
N LYS A 10 -1.25 -23.14 5.45
CA LYS A 10 -2.55 -23.83 5.49
C LYS A 10 -3.39 -23.27 6.64
N GLY A 11 -4.70 -23.11 6.42
CA GLY A 11 -5.61 -22.64 7.47
C GLY A 11 -7.08 -22.66 7.05
N SER A 12 -7.94 -21.99 7.81
CA SER A 12 -9.35 -21.79 7.43
C SER A 12 -9.48 -20.82 6.25
N ALA A 13 -10.62 -20.86 5.53
CA ALA A 13 -10.87 -19.96 4.41
C ALA A 13 -10.80 -18.46 4.81
N LYS A 14 -11.29 -18.13 6.01
CA LYS A 14 -11.23 -16.77 6.58
C LYS A 14 -9.79 -16.33 6.86
N GLN A 15 -8.92 -17.25 7.30
CA GLN A 15 -7.51 -16.97 7.50
C GLN A 15 -6.75 -16.88 6.16
N PHE A 16 -7.17 -17.64 5.13
CA PHE A 16 -6.56 -17.61 3.80
C PHE A 16 -6.66 -16.22 3.16
N GLN A 17 -7.83 -15.58 3.20
CA GLN A 17 -8.01 -14.23 2.63
C GLN A 17 -7.05 -13.21 3.27
N LYS A 18 -6.95 -13.22 4.61
CA LYS A 18 -6.03 -12.34 5.36
C LYS A 18 -4.56 -12.65 5.04
N HIS A 19 -4.19 -13.93 5.04
CA HIS A 19 -2.84 -14.39 4.74
C HIS A 19 -2.41 -13.99 3.32
N TYR A 20 -3.26 -14.26 2.34
CA TYR A 20 -2.97 -13.98 0.93
C TYR A 20 -2.86 -12.46 0.67
N ALA A 21 -3.77 -11.66 1.22
CA ALA A 21 -3.71 -10.20 1.16
C ALA A 21 -2.43 -9.65 1.80
N SER A 22 -2.03 -10.13 2.97
CA SER A 22 -0.89 -9.56 3.71
C SER A 22 0.47 -9.97 3.15
N LYS A 23 0.61 -11.23 2.67
CA LYS A 23 1.90 -11.79 2.25
C LYS A 23 2.16 -11.68 0.74
N HIS A 24 1.12 -11.77 -0.09
CA HIS A 24 1.28 -11.81 -1.54
C HIS A 24 0.89 -10.51 -2.24
N PHE A 25 -0.01 -9.72 -1.64
CA PHE A 25 -0.20 -8.34 -2.03
C PHE A 25 0.65 -7.47 -1.11
N THR A 26 1.96 -7.50 -1.34
CA THR A 26 2.86 -6.56 -0.69
C THR A 26 2.33 -5.15 -0.95
N LYS A 27 1.96 -4.47 0.14
CA LYS A 27 1.55 -3.06 0.14
C LYS A 27 2.59 -2.32 -0.71
N LYS A 28 2.23 -1.87 -1.92
CA LYS A 28 3.04 -0.86 -2.63
C LYS A 28 3.29 0.20 -1.57
N LYS A 29 4.57 0.39 -1.19
CA LYS A 29 5.01 1.46 -0.27
C LYS A 29 4.13 2.65 -0.58
N SER A 30 3.31 3.10 0.37
CA SER A 30 2.57 4.35 0.22
C SER A 30 3.59 5.36 -0.27
N ALA A 31 3.49 5.79 -1.53
CA ALA A 31 4.47 6.63 -2.17
C ALA A 31 4.73 7.77 -1.19
N GLY A 32 5.95 7.78 -0.65
CA GLY A 32 6.25 8.47 0.60
C GLY A 32 5.70 9.87 0.52
N LYS A 33 4.92 10.26 1.54
CA LYS A 33 4.47 11.61 1.87
C LYS A 33 4.91 12.58 0.76
N VAL A 34 4.10 12.71 -0.29
CA VAL A 34 4.43 13.62 -1.39
C VAL A 34 4.70 14.95 -0.71
N LYS A 35 5.97 15.36 -0.63
CA LYS A 35 6.31 16.71 -0.20
C LYS A 35 5.57 17.55 -1.19
N VAL A 36 4.44 18.11 -0.75
CA VAL A 36 3.67 19.06 -1.52
C VAL A 36 4.69 20.09 -1.98
N PHE A 37 5.02 20.01 -3.26
CA PHE A 37 5.93 20.91 -3.92
C PHE A 37 5.42 22.30 -3.58
N LYS A 38 6.18 23.08 -2.81
CA LYS A 38 5.86 24.50 -2.60
C LYS A 38 5.84 25.09 -4.01
N LYS A 39 4.63 25.38 -4.53
CA LYS A 39 4.46 26.02 -5.83
C LYS A 39 5.36 27.27 -5.86
N PRO A 40 6.34 27.38 -6.77
CA PRO A 40 7.10 28.59 -6.94
C PRO A 40 6.18 29.59 -7.67
N GLY A 41 5.97 30.76 -7.07
CA GLY A 41 5.38 31.89 -7.81
C GLY A 41 3.99 32.34 -7.36
N PHE A 42 3.82 32.67 -6.07
CA PHE A 42 3.03 33.85 -5.74
C PHE A 42 3.97 35.00 -5.34
N ALA A 43 4.99 35.22 -6.17
CA ALA A 43 5.71 36.47 -6.20
C ALA A 43 4.95 37.43 -7.13
N LYS A 44 4.66 38.63 -6.61
CA LYS A 44 3.99 39.79 -7.23
C LYS A 44 2.45 39.82 -7.19
N LYS A 45 1.95 40.63 -6.25
CA LYS A 45 1.28 41.87 -6.66
C LYS A 45 1.50 42.94 -5.59
N ARG A 46 2.29 43.97 -5.94
CA ARG A 46 2.36 45.24 -5.19
C ARG A 46 0.96 45.85 -5.19
N ARG A 47 0.51 46.32 -4.03
CA ARG A 47 -0.25 47.58 -3.94
C ARG A 47 0.53 48.46 -2.98
#